data_AF-A0A7W3VMU3-F1
#
_entry.id   AF-A0A7W3VMU3-F1
#
_cell.length_a   1.000
_cell.length_b   1.000
_cell.length_c   1.000
_cell.angle_alpha   90.00
_cell.angle_beta   90.00
_cell.angle_gamma   90.00
#
_symmetry.space_group_name_H-M   'P 1'
#
loop_
_entity.id
_entity.type
_entity.pdbx_description
1 polymer ?
#
loop_
_entity_poly.entity_id
_entity_poly.type
_entity_poly.pdbx_seq_one_letter_code
_entity_poly.pdbx_strand_id
1 'polypeptide(L)'
;MKYRITLNNNYPNKMYGMLLCEGNPLHYVFFMKPDPLELTMRIDFLDFDTIEKKWDCIPTDKVNIYLINQKVIDLLHVHYPNTFELLDASIYSNHVFVETEYKLLHILNHIDQDKISYKDGIWVDQDFSKAYKKHKLKGWVFDREDE
;
A
#
# COMPACT_ATOMS: atom_id res chain seq x y z
N MET A 1 -20.10 6.33 -5.29
CA MET A 1 -19.45 7.05 -4.17
C MET A 1 -18.10 6.41 -3.95
N LYS A 2 -17.03 7.20 -4.11
CA LYS A 2 -15.67 6.75 -3.87
C LYS A 2 -15.21 7.14 -2.47
N TYR A 3 -14.18 6.45 -2.01
CA TYR A 3 -13.52 6.69 -0.74
C TYR A 3 -12.02 6.77 -0.97
N ARG A 4 -11.37 7.77 -0.39
CA ARG A 4 -9.92 7.85 -0.34
C ARG A 4 -9.39 6.96 0.76
N ILE A 5 -8.37 6.17 0.45
CA ILE A 5 -7.60 5.44 1.45
C ILE A 5 -6.70 6.42 2.18
N THR A 6 -6.83 6.45 3.50
CA THR A 6 -5.93 7.14 4.41
C THR A 6 -5.46 6.18 5.52
N LEU A 7 -4.69 6.69 6.47
CA LEU A 7 -4.12 5.89 7.55
C LEU A 7 -4.88 6.05 8.85
N ASN A 8 -4.95 4.98 9.63
CA ASN A 8 -5.48 5.04 10.99
C ASN A 8 -4.67 6.02 11.87
N ASN A 9 -5.31 6.90 12.62
CA ASN A 9 -4.61 7.84 13.51
C ASN A 9 -3.76 7.15 14.59
N ASN A 10 -3.99 5.85 14.85
CA ASN A 10 -3.22 5.04 15.77
C ASN A 10 -1.97 4.38 15.14
N TYR A 11 -1.48 4.84 13.98
CA TYR A 11 -0.17 4.46 13.42
C TYR A 11 0.98 5.18 14.18
N PRO A 12 1.85 4.47 14.91
CA PRO A 12 2.91 5.09 15.74
C PRO A 12 4.11 5.80 15.02
N ASN A 13 4.08 7.07 14.61
CA ASN A 13 5.18 7.68 13.79
C ASN A 13 6.58 7.67 14.49
N LYS A 14 7.66 7.12 13.89
CA LYS A 14 8.72 7.87 13.15
C LYS A 14 9.53 7.06 12.10
N MET A 15 9.36 5.72 12.00
CA MET A 15 10.14 4.88 11.07
C MET A 15 9.31 3.70 10.54
N TYR A 16 8.27 4.01 9.77
CA TYR A 16 7.30 3.02 9.28
C TYR A 16 7.75 2.14 8.11
N GLY A 17 8.99 2.25 7.68
CA GLY A 17 9.45 1.66 6.43
C GLY A 17 10.02 2.75 5.55
N MET A 18 11.32 3.00 5.73
CA MET A 18 12.07 3.91 4.87
C MET A 18 12.26 3.21 3.51
N LEU A 19 11.55 3.68 2.50
CA LEU A 19 11.66 3.15 1.14
C LEU A 19 12.93 3.69 0.49
N LEU A 20 13.84 2.76 0.19
CA LEU A 20 15.06 2.97 -0.56
C LEU A 20 14.93 2.26 -1.91
N CYS A 21 15.28 2.97 -2.98
CA CYS A 21 15.36 2.37 -4.31
C CYS A 21 16.69 2.80 -4.93
N GLU A 22 17.50 1.82 -5.34
CA GLU A 22 18.91 2.04 -5.66
C GLU A 22 19.15 2.85 -6.95
N GLY A 23 18.10 3.19 -7.73
CA GLY A 23 18.28 3.79 -9.06
C GLY A 23 18.01 5.29 -9.25
N ASN A 24 17.02 5.93 -8.59
CA ASN A 24 16.80 7.38 -8.73
C ASN A 24 15.67 7.84 -7.78
N PRO A 25 15.71 9.04 -7.19
CA PRO A 25 14.54 9.65 -6.56
C PRO A 25 13.30 9.71 -7.48
N LEU A 26 13.42 9.68 -8.81
CA LEU A 26 12.27 9.59 -9.72
C LEU A 26 11.41 8.32 -9.52
N HIS A 27 11.91 7.28 -8.85
CA HIS A 27 11.22 5.99 -8.70
C HIS A 27 9.88 6.08 -7.98
N TYR A 28 9.71 6.98 -6.99
CA TYR A 28 8.38 7.17 -6.38
C TYR A 28 7.39 7.87 -7.33
N VAL A 29 7.88 8.65 -8.31
CA VAL A 29 7.04 9.26 -9.36
C VAL A 29 6.51 8.17 -10.30
N PHE A 30 7.25 7.07 -10.48
CA PHE A 30 6.78 5.94 -11.28
C PHE A 30 5.62 5.21 -10.62
N PHE A 31 5.50 5.21 -9.29
CA PHE A 31 4.28 4.73 -8.59
C PHE A 31 3.03 5.58 -8.88
N MET A 32 3.20 6.75 -9.51
CA MET A 32 2.12 7.60 -9.99
C MET A 32 1.82 7.40 -11.48
N LYS A 33 2.47 6.43 -12.14
CA LYS A 33 2.24 6.13 -13.55
C LYS A 33 1.49 4.81 -13.69
N PRO A 34 0.64 4.66 -14.72
CA PRO A 34 -0.16 3.45 -14.94
C PRO A 34 0.65 2.23 -15.42
N ASP A 35 1.98 2.33 -15.49
CA ASP A 35 2.83 1.38 -16.19
C ASP A 35 3.44 0.37 -15.20
N PRO A 36 3.46 -0.93 -15.52
CA PRO A 36 4.15 -1.93 -14.71
C PRO A 36 5.60 -1.57 -14.41
N LEU A 37 6.07 -1.87 -13.21
CA LEU A 37 7.39 -1.51 -12.72
C LEU A 37 8.27 -2.73 -12.48
N GLU A 38 9.51 -2.66 -12.98
CA GLU A 38 10.58 -3.59 -12.63
C GLU A 38 11.65 -2.83 -11.83
N LEU A 39 11.51 -2.83 -10.51
CA LEU A 39 12.38 -2.09 -9.60
C LEU A 39 12.89 -2.98 -8.47
N THR A 40 14.19 -2.88 -8.16
CA THR A 40 14.73 -3.42 -6.92
C THR A 40 14.48 -2.43 -5.79
N MET A 41 13.68 -2.84 -4.81
CA MET A 41 13.27 -1.99 -3.70
C MET A 41 13.71 -2.57 -2.37
N ARG A 42 14.16 -1.69 -1.48
CA ARG A 42 14.52 -2.00 -0.10
C ARG A 42 13.67 -1.15 0.83
N ILE A 43 13.19 -1.75 1.91
CA ILE A 43 12.43 -1.01 2.93
C ILE A 43 13.00 -1.32 4.31
N ASP A 44 13.46 -0.29 5.00
CA ASP A 44 14.03 -0.41 6.34
C ASP A 44 13.04 -0.01 7.42
N PHE A 45 12.84 -0.90 8.37
CA PHE A 45 12.05 -0.74 9.58
C PHE A 45 12.94 -0.77 10.82
N LEU A 46 12.51 -0.12 11.89
CA LEU A 46 13.14 -0.34 13.20
C LEU A 46 12.76 -1.69 13.81
N ASP A 47 11.49 -2.06 13.69
CA ASP A 47 10.92 -3.28 14.25
C ASP A 47 9.75 -3.72 13.36
N PHE A 48 10.06 -4.50 12.32
CA PHE A 48 9.06 -5.03 11.40
C PHE A 48 8.18 -6.09 12.06
N ASP A 49 8.76 -6.95 12.91
CA ASP A 49 8.08 -8.06 13.59
C ASP A 49 6.88 -7.60 14.43
N THR A 50 6.99 -6.44 15.08
CA THR A 50 5.88 -5.84 15.83
C THR A 50 4.82 -5.26 14.88
N ILE A 51 5.23 -4.69 13.75
CA ILE A 51 4.33 -4.07 12.76
C ILE A 51 3.51 -5.15 12.05
N GLU A 52 4.14 -6.22 11.55
CA GLU A 52 3.47 -7.28 10.78
C GLU A 52 2.39 -8.02 11.58
N LYS A 53 2.55 -8.13 12.91
CA LYS A 53 1.57 -8.74 13.81
C LYS A 53 0.31 -7.89 13.99
N LYS A 54 0.42 -6.59 13.72
CA LYS A 54 -0.63 -5.62 14.01
C LYS A 54 -1.35 -5.11 12.77
N TRP A 55 -0.68 -4.97 11.64
CA TRP A 55 -1.17 -4.20 10.51
C TRP A 55 -1.16 -5.01 9.23
N ASP A 56 -2.28 -5.08 8.50
CA ASP A 56 -2.36 -5.79 7.23
C ASP A 56 -1.93 -4.90 6.04
N CYS A 57 -2.10 -3.57 6.18
CA CYS A 57 -1.55 -2.56 5.28
C CYS A 57 -0.53 -1.74 6.06
N ILE A 58 0.64 -1.45 5.50
CA ILE A 58 1.71 -0.71 6.19
C ILE A 58 2.16 0.42 5.26
N PRO A 59 2.09 1.69 5.68
CA PRO A 59 2.61 2.79 4.87
C PRO A 59 4.14 2.78 4.85
N THR A 60 4.72 3.33 3.80
CA THR A 60 6.15 3.70 3.77
C THR A 60 6.33 5.17 4.20
N ASP A 61 7.57 5.64 4.22
CA ASP A 61 7.89 7.08 4.34
C ASP A 61 7.45 7.90 3.12
N LYS A 62 7.05 7.25 2.02
CA LYS A 62 6.51 7.89 0.83
C LYS A 62 4.98 7.88 0.85
N VAL A 63 4.42 9.01 0.43
CA VAL A 63 2.98 9.24 0.46
C VAL A 63 2.26 8.24 -0.45
N ASN A 64 1.20 7.62 0.08
CA ASN A 64 0.34 6.65 -0.63
C ASN A 64 1.05 5.41 -1.19
N ILE A 65 2.26 5.09 -0.73
CA ILE A 65 2.94 3.83 -1.06
C ILE A 65 2.83 2.91 0.15
N TYR A 66 2.25 1.73 -0.06
CA TYR A 66 1.89 0.79 0.99
C TYR A 66 2.46 -0.60 0.71
N LEU A 67 2.99 -1.24 1.75
CA LEU A 67 3.11 -2.69 1.83
C LEU A 67 1.77 -3.28 2.25
N ILE A 68 1.41 -4.42 1.67
CA ILE A 68 0.19 -5.15 2.00
C ILE A 68 0.46 -6.64 2.11
N ASN A 69 -0.22 -7.31 3.04
CA ASN A 69 -0.13 -8.78 3.18
C ASN A 69 -1.15 -9.51 2.30
N GLN A 70 -1.05 -10.85 2.32
CA GLN A 70 -1.87 -11.73 1.50
C GLN A 70 -3.38 -11.51 1.67
N LYS A 71 -3.87 -11.19 2.87
CA LYS A 71 -5.32 -10.99 3.09
C LYS A 71 -5.86 -9.78 2.32
N VAL A 72 -5.08 -8.70 2.26
CA VAL A 72 -5.44 -7.50 1.53
C VAL A 72 -5.31 -7.76 0.03
N ILE A 73 -4.27 -8.48 -0.37
CA ILE A 73 -4.05 -8.91 -1.75
C ILE A 73 -5.24 -9.73 -2.26
N ASP A 74 -5.71 -10.72 -1.50
CA ASP A 74 -6.85 -11.55 -1.86
C ASP A 74 -8.11 -10.71 -2.05
N LEU A 75 -8.34 -9.75 -1.15
CA LEU A 75 -9.49 -8.85 -1.25
C LEU A 75 -9.40 -7.94 -2.48
N LEU A 76 -8.22 -7.42 -2.79
CA LEU A 76 -7.99 -6.61 -4.00
C LEU A 76 -8.24 -7.42 -5.27
N HIS A 77 -7.79 -8.69 -5.34
CA HIS A 77 -8.04 -9.55 -6.50
C HIS A 77 -9.54 -9.81 -6.73
N VAL A 78 -10.32 -9.96 -5.67
CA VAL A 78 -11.77 -10.15 -5.77
C VAL A 78 -12.49 -8.92 -6.34
N HIS A 79 -12.06 -7.73 -5.92
CA HIS A 79 -12.75 -6.49 -6.29
C HIS A 79 -12.22 -5.85 -7.57
N TYR A 80 -10.91 -5.91 -7.78
CA TYR A 80 -10.19 -5.12 -8.79
C TYR A 80 -9.16 -5.94 -9.58
N PRO A 81 -9.57 -7.05 -10.21
CA PRO A 81 -8.64 -7.87 -10.99
C PRO A 81 -7.98 -7.05 -12.10
N ASN A 82 -6.66 -7.22 -12.28
CA ASN A 82 -5.85 -6.59 -13.33
C ASN A 82 -5.74 -5.04 -13.26
N THR A 83 -6.00 -4.44 -12.09
CA THR A 83 -5.91 -2.97 -11.91
C THR A 83 -4.73 -2.53 -11.03
N PHE A 84 -3.98 -3.49 -10.54
CA PHE A 84 -2.82 -3.29 -9.69
C PHE A 84 -1.80 -4.38 -9.97
N GLU A 85 -0.56 -4.13 -9.56
CA GLU A 85 0.49 -5.11 -9.48
C GLU A 85 1.08 -5.16 -8.07
N LEU A 86 1.80 -6.24 -7.81
CA LEU A 86 2.48 -6.50 -6.55
C LEU A 86 3.97 -6.55 -6.83
N LEU A 87 4.69 -5.64 -6.19
CA LEU A 87 6.12 -5.52 -6.37
C LEU A 87 6.85 -6.13 -5.17
N ASP A 88 7.90 -6.89 -5.46
CA ASP A 88 8.79 -7.42 -4.44
C ASP A 88 9.64 -6.31 -3.82
N ALA A 89 9.82 -6.38 -2.51
CA ALA A 89 10.71 -5.49 -1.77
C ALA A 89 11.53 -6.30 -0.76
N SER A 90 12.83 -6.01 -0.68
CA SER A 90 13.69 -6.54 0.37
C SER A 90 13.42 -5.79 1.67
N ILE A 91 12.81 -6.46 2.63
CA ILE A 91 12.43 -5.87 3.91
C ILE A 91 13.55 -6.09 4.93
N TYR A 92 13.89 -5.04 5.67
CA TYR A 92 14.89 -5.08 6.73
C TYR A 92 14.29 -4.56 8.03
N SER A 93 14.57 -5.26 9.13
CA SER A 93 14.21 -4.87 10.50
C SER A 93 15.49 -4.67 11.29
N ASN A 94 15.74 -3.45 11.77
CA ASN A 94 16.98 -3.07 12.44
C ASN A 94 18.24 -3.53 11.66
N HIS A 95 18.25 -3.28 10.35
CA HIS A 95 19.31 -3.68 9.40
C HIS A 95 19.49 -5.18 9.15
N VAL A 96 18.61 -6.04 9.68
CA VAL A 96 18.58 -7.49 9.39
C VAL A 96 17.50 -7.78 8.35
N PHE A 97 17.83 -8.54 7.32
CA PHE A 97 16.85 -8.96 6.31
C PHE A 97 15.77 -9.84 6.94
N VAL A 98 14.51 -9.58 6.58
CA VAL A 98 13.34 -10.33 7.06
C VAL A 98 12.62 -10.94 5.88
N GLU A 99 12.44 -12.25 5.92
CA GLU A 99 11.57 -12.96 4.98
C GLU A 99 10.11 -12.67 5.32
N THR A 100 9.34 -12.19 4.35
CA THR A 100 7.95 -11.83 4.57
C THR A 100 7.13 -11.93 3.29
N GLU A 101 5.82 -12.11 3.46
CA GLU A 101 4.85 -12.17 2.35
C GLU A 101 4.32 -10.80 1.94
N TYR A 102 4.68 -9.73 2.65
CA TYR A 102 4.23 -8.38 2.29
C TYR A 102 4.79 -7.98 0.92
N LYS A 103 3.93 -7.38 0.10
CA LYS A 103 4.29 -6.84 -1.21
C LYS A 103 3.97 -5.36 -1.27
N LEU A 104 4.72 -4.62 -2.08
CA LEU A 104 4.38 -3.24 -2.40
C LEU A 104 3.21 -3.20 -3.37
N LEU A 105 2.20 -2.41 -3.05
CA LEU A 105 1.05 -2.19 -3.90
C LEU A 105 1.34 -1.08 -4.91
N HIS A 106 1.19 -1.39 -6.19
CA HIS A 106 1.21 -0.40 -7.25
C HIS A 106 -0.11 -0.44 -8.04
N ILE A 107 -0.84 0.67 -8.05
CA ILE A 107 -2.12 0.78 -8.74
C ILE A 107 -1.85 1.23 -10.17
N LEU A 108 -2.29 0.45 -11.16
CA LEU A 108 -2.03 0.73 -12.58
C LEU A 108 -3.06 1.69 -13.18
N ASN A 109 -4.15 1.97 -12.47
CA ASN A 109 -5.20 2.82 -12.98
C ASN A 109 -5.12 4.24 -12.42
N HIS A 110 -5.01 5.23 -13.31
CA HIS A 110 -4.89 6.64 -12.94
C HIS A 110 -6.03 7.51 -13.52
N ILE A 111 -7.08 6.89 -14.06
CA ILE A 111 -8.24 7.57 -14.63
C ILE A 111 -9.42 7.44 -13.67
N ASP A 112 -10.13 8.55 -13.44
CA ASP A 112 -11.18 8.66 -12.40
C ASP A 112 -12.47 7.85 -12.70
N GLN A 113 -12.53 7.13 -13.82
CA GLN A 113 -13.73 6.38 -14.24
C GLN A 113 -13.82 4.97 -13.65
N ASP A 114 -12.77 4.51 -12.97
CA ASP A 114 -12.67 3.14 -12.49
C ASP A 114 -12.88 2.95 -10.98
N LYS A 115 -13.12 1.69 -10.61
CA LYS A 115 -13.49 1.28 -9.25
C LYS A 115 -12.35 1.40 -8.23
N ILE A 116 -11.10 1.34 -8.71
CA ILE A 116 -9.90 1.73 -7.97
C ILE A 116 -9.04 2.63 -8.86
N SER A 117 -8.51 3.72 -8.31
CA SER A 117 -7.68 4.65 -9.06
C SER A 117 -6.67 5.38 -8.19
N TYR A 118 -5.52 5.75 -8.76
CA TYR A 118 -4.50 6.56 -8.12
C TYR A 118 -4.47 7.97 -8.73
N LYS A 119 -4.73 8.99 -7.90
CA LYS A 119 -4.71 10.42 -8.30
C LYS A 119 -3.81 11.23 -7.38
N ASP A 120 -4.36 11.72 -6.28
CA ASP A 120 -3.66 12.30 -5.12
C ASP A 120 -3.58 11.30 -3.96
N GLY A 121 -4.05 10.08 -4.19
CA GLY A 121 -4.11 8.94 -3.29
C GLY A 121 -4.81 7.77 -3.96
N ILE A 122 -4.94 6.68 -3.22
CA ILE A 122 -5.67 5.51 -3.70
C ILE A 122 -7.15 5.72 -3.37
N TRP A 123 -7.98 5.73 -4.40
CA TRP A 123 -9.43 5.84 -4.31
C TRP A 123 -10.06 4.49 -4.59
N VAL A 124 -11.04 4.10 -3.79
CA VAL A 124 -11.75 2.81 -3.89
C VAL A 124 -13.26 3.01 -3.86
N ASP A 125 -14.01 2.05 -4.40
CA ASP A 125 -15.46 2.05 -4.31
C ASP A 125 -15.99 1.69 -2.90
N GLN A 126 -17.27 1.97 -2.69
CA GLN A 126 -17.94 1.69 -1.42
C GLN A 126 -17.93 0.20 -1.06
N ASP A 127 -18.02 -0.69 -2.05
CA ASP A 127 -18.15 -2.12 -1.82
C ASP A 127 -16.86 -2.70 -1.24
N PHE A 128 -15.71 -2.29 -1.75
CA PHE A 128 -14.43 -2.65 -1.16
C PHE A 128 -14.29 -2.11 0.26
N SER A 129 -14.64 -0.84 0.51
CA SER A 129 -14.54 -0.27 1.87
C SER A 129 -15.35 -1.06 2.90
N LYS A 130 -16.55 -1.54 2.51
CA LYS A 130 -17.41 -2.39 3.35
C LYS A 130 -16.80 -3.77 3.55
N ALA A 131 -16.27 -4.37 2.48
CA ALA A 131 -15.64 -5.68 2.54
C ALA A 131 -14.38 -5.66 3.41
N TYR A 132 -13.53 -4.63 3.29
CA TYR A 132 -12.33 -4.43 4.11
C TYR A 132 -12.68 -4.38 5.61
N LYS A 133 -13.69 -3.57 5.97
CA LYS A 133 -14.21 -3.48 7.35
C LYS A 133 -14.79 -4.81 7.84
N LYS A 134 -15.54 -5.53 6.99
CA LYS A 134 -16.12 -6.84 7.32
C LYS A 134 -15.04 -7.89 7.63
N HIS A 135 -13.94 -7.88 6.89
CA HIS A 135 -12.79 -8.77 7.13
C HIS A 135 -11.89 -8.32 8.30
N LYS A 136 -12.22 -7.18 8.94
CA LYS A 136 -11.47 -6.60 10.06
C LYS A 136 -9.99 -6.36 9.72
N LEU A 137 -9.70 -6.05 8.46
CA LEU A 137 -8.34 -5.73 8.01
C LEU A 137 -7.90 -4.40 8.65
N LYS A 138 -6.62 -4.33 9.00
CA LYS A 138 -6.08 -3.20 9.74
C LYS A 138 -5.13 -2.41 8.86
N GLY A 139 -5.39 -1.11 8.82
CA GLY A 139 -4.39 -0.13 8.45
C GLY A 139 -4.91 1.02 7.64
N TRP A 140 -5.72 0.70 6.66
CA TRP A 140 -6.44 1.71 5.91
C TRP A 140 -7.69 2.15 6.64
N VAL A 141 -7.95 3.43 6.55
CA VAL A 141 -9.25 4.05 6.82
C VAL A 141 -9.75 4.72 5.54
N PHE A 142 -11.02 5.09 5.51
CA PHE A 142 -11.72 5.42 4.28
C PHE A 142 -12.48 6.73 4.47
N ASP A 143 -11.97 7.80 3.85
CA ASP A 143 -12.55 9.13 3.89
C ASP A 143 -13.39 9.34 2.64
N ARG A 144 -14.55 9.99 2.76
CA ARG A 144 -15.46 10.18 1.64
C ARG A 144 -14.96 11.30 0.72
N GLU A 145 -15.30 11.18 -0.57
CA GLU A 145 -14.99 12.21 -1.58
C GLU A 145 -15.56 13.60 -1.27
N ASP A 146 -16.67 13.65 -0.51
CA ASP A 146 -17.39 14.88 -0.14
C ASP A 146 -17.03 15.43 1.26
N GLU A 147 -16.03 14.85 1.94
CA GLU A 147 -15.54 15.25 3.28
C GLU A 147 -14.14 15.85 3.21
#